data_AF-A0A8H3YDE7-F1
#
_entry.id   AF-A0A8H3YDE7-F1
#
_cell.length_a   1.000
_cell.length_b   1.000
_cell.length_c   1.000
_cell.angle_alpha   90.00
_cell.angle_beta   90.00
_cell.angle_gamma   90.00
#
_symmetry.space_group_name_H-M   'P 1'
#
loop_
_entity.id
_entity.type
_entity.pdbx_description
1 polymer ?
#
loop_
_entity_poly.entity_id
_entity_poly.type
_entity_poly.pdbx_seq_one_letter_code
_entity_poly.pdbx_strand_id
1 'polypeptide(L)'
;MSSLFNTFRTSARPVATGAFGLFFSTPAWTRGASSGSPAARCTKFLVRNPSEVAPRECPTPLILLRAKGIAGDETTDSSSWAKDWAAMFAERGYTAVEVDIESGSSSGTAAERMNGMVSELAHQVRLLAIPFPPVIISHSSSTLLSQAYISDNPASGIVLVSPPVDNASIASSTEPENLLPEFNFEPHFPVLVVASSDLAERLRTSNRLVRDYAPRGIGRGGKGVSFEEVQDPTSERTRMTIERWMDRCGY
;
A
#
# COMPACT_ATOMS: atom_id res chain seq x y z
N MET A 1 78.29 2.57 -5.02
CA MET A 1 77.03 2.75 -4.27
C MET A 1 76.75 1.46 -3.49
N SER A 2 77.68 0.97 -2.67
CA SER A 2 78.10 1.46 -1.34
C SER A 2 77.04 1.18 -0.26
N SER A 3 77.17 -0.03 0.29
CA SER A 3 76.59 -0.55 1.53
C SER A 3 76.93 0.33 2.74
N LEU A 4 75.99 0.52 3.68
CA LEU A 4 76.28 0.95 5.04
C LEU A 4 75.39 0.24 6.08
N PHE A 5 76.11 -0.47 6.95
CA PHE A 5 75.80 -0.93 8.30
C PHE A 5 75.12 0.16 9.16
N ASN A 6 74.30 -0.20 10.16
CA ASN A 6 74.81 -0.56 11.49
C ASN A 6 73.69 -0.85 12.50
N THR A 7 73.96 -1.82 13.37
CA THR A 7 73.17 -2.22 14.53
C THR A 7 73.73 -1.50 15.76
N PHE A 8 72.88 -0.92 16.62
CA PHE A 8 73.22 -0.70 18.02
C PHE A 8 71.99 -0.90 18.92
N ARG A 9 72.14 -1.85 19.86
CA ARG A 9 71.30 -2.03 21.06
C ARG A 9 71.62 -0.95 22.08
N THR A 10 70.62 -0.49 22.82
CA THR A 10 70.79 -0.15 24.25
C THR A 10 69.50 -0.38 25.02
N SER A 11 69.68 -0.90 26.23
CA SER A 11 68.70 -1.32 27.22
C SER A 11 68.49 -0.23 28.28
N ALA A 12 67.31 -0.24 28.90
CA ALA A 12 67.03 -0.05 30.34
C ALA A 12 65.98 1.02 30.71
N ARG A 13 65.20 0.61 31.73
CA ARG A 13 63.97 1.10 32.37
C ARG A 13 64.21 2.34 33.29
N PRO A 14 63.31 2.67 34.25
CA PRO A 14 61.90 3.11 34.18
C PRO A 14 61.72 4.47 34.91
N VAL A 15 60.60 5.20 34.71
CA VAL A 15 60.06 6.08 35.75
C VAL A 15 58.53 6.05 35.70
N ALA A 16 57.94 5.61 36.80
CA ALA A 16 56.52 5.70 37.09
C ALA A 16 56.23 7.05 37.75
N THR A 17 55.22 7.79 37.29
CA THR A 17 54.44 8.72 38.13
C THR A 17 53.19 9.16 37.38
N GLY A 18 52.05 9.24 38.08
CA GLY A 18 50.91 10.04 37.63
C GLY A 18 49.58 9.32 37.64
N ALA A 19 49.04 9.09 38.83
CA ALA A 19 47.63 8.80 39.02
C ALA A 19 46.78 10.01 38.60
N PHE A 20 45.84 9.81 37.68
CA PHE A 20 44.62 10.61 37.59
C PHE A 20 43.48 9.67 37.24
N GLY A 21 42.63 9.39 38.24
CA GLY A 21 41.38 8.71 38.04
C GLY A 21 40.44 9.59 37.23
N LEU A 22 39.92 9.06 36.14
CA LEU A 22 38.72 9.56 35.50
C LEU A 22 37.79 8.38 35.30
N PHE A 23 36.66 8.47 35.99
CA PHE A 23 35.50 7.59 35.82
C PHE A 23 35.15 7.55 34.33
N PHE A 24 35.32 6.39 33.69
CA PHE A 24 34.61 6.11 32.46
C PHE A 24 33.14 5.89 32.84
N SER A 25 32.41 7.00 32.90
CA SER A 25 30.96 6.97 32.77
C SER A 25 30.68 6.51 31.34
N THR A 26 30.51 5.21 31.15
CA THR A 26 29.90 4.69 29.93
C THR A 26 28.46 5.22 29.93
N PRO A 27 28.02 6.00 28.93
CA PRO A 27 26.60 6.15 28.71
C PRO A 27 26.11 4.77 28.26
N ALA A 28 25.59 4.01 29.21
CA ALA A 28 24.68 2.92 28.93
C ALA A 28 23.48 3.57 28.26
N TRP A 29 23.52 3.67 26.93
CA TRP A 29 22.33 3.89 26.14
C TRP A 29 21.49 2.63 26.31
N THR A 30 20.71 2.62 27.38
CA THR A 30 19.52 1.80 27.45
C THR A 30 18.69 2.22 26.24
N ARG A 31 18.71 1.40 25.17
CA ARG A 31 17.57 1.35 24.27
C ARG A 31 16.38 1.05 25.17
N GLY A 32 15.63 2.09 25.51
CA GLY A 32 14.26 1.91 25.87
C GLY A 32 13.65 1.13 24.73
N ALA A 33 13.34 -0.14 24.97
CA ALA A 33 12.28 -0.78 24.23
C ALA A 33 11.07 0.09 24.55
N SER A 34 10.78 1.07 23.68
CA SER A 34 9.45 1.63 23.65
C SER A 34 8.56 0.41 23.43
N SER A 35 7.74 0.09 24.44
CA SER A 35 6.52 -0.67 24.25
C SER A 35 5.61 0.19 23.36
N GLY A 36 6.03 0.35 22.11
CA GLY A 36 5.28 1.06 21.09
C GLY A 36 4.15 0.14 20.72
N SER A 37 2.93 0.64 20.81
CA SER A 37 1.79 0.01 20.16
C SER A 37 2.19 -0.46 18.77
N PRO A 38 1.87 -1.72 18.37
CA PRO A 38 2.23 -2.21 17.05
C PRO A 38 1.74 -1.22 16.01
N ALA A 39 2.67 -0.65 15.24
CA ALA A 39 2.35 0.14 14.06
C ALA A 39 1.68 -0.77 13.01
N ALA A 40 1.05 -0.16 12.00
CA ALA A 40 0.53 -0.92 10.87
C ALA A 40 1.61 -1.82 10.27
N ARG A 41 1.23 -3.02 9.86
CA ARG A 41 2.17 -4.06 9.42
C ARG A 41 1.74 -4.68 8.11
N CYS A 42 2.69 -4.86 7.21
CA CYS A 42 2.49 -5.74 6.06
C CYS A 42 2.55 -7.22 6.50
N THR A 43 1.45 -7.96 6.32
CA THR A 43 1.34 -9.39 6.67
C THR A 43 1.56 -10.30 5.48
N LYS A 44 1.41 -9.79 4.26
CA LYS A 44 1.68 -10.51 3.02
C LYS A 44 2.21 -9.54 1.99
N PHE A 45 3.33 -9.92 1.38
CA PHE A 45 3.91 -9.23 0.24
C PHE A 45 4.42 -10.30 -0.73
N LEU A 46 3.62 -10.61 -1.75
CA LEU A 46 3.94 -11.65 -2.73
C LEU A 46 3.98 -11.05 -4.13
N VAL A 47 5.16 -11.05 -4.72
CA VAL A 47 5.39 -10.59 -6.10
C VAL A 47 5.26 -11.76 -7.05
N ARG A 48 4.47 -11.59 -8.11
CA ARG A 48 4.36 -12.49 -9.25
C ARG A 48 4.89 -11.78 -10.48
N ASN A 49 5.93 -12.33 -11.06
CA ASN A 49 6.50 -11.84 -12.30
C ASN A 49 5.55 -12.16 -13.47
N PRO A 50 5.56 -11.34 -14.53
CA PRO A 50 4.82 -11.63 -15.75
C PRO A 50 5.27 -12.97 -16.35
N SER A 51 4.33 -13.69 -16.97
CA SER A 51 4.62 -14.92 -17.68
C SER A 51 5.46 -14.66 -18.93
N GLU A 52 6.47 -15.50 -19.19
CA GLU A 52 7.30 -15.40 -20.41
C GLU A 52 6.51 -15.62 -21.70
N VAL A 53 5.36 -16.30 -21.61
CA VAL A 53 4.45 -16.55 -22.74
C VAL A 53 3.30 -15.56 -22.80
N ALA A 54 3.32 -14.50 -21.97
CA ALA A 54 2.31 -13.46 -22.01
C ALA A 54 2.32 -12.74 -23.37
N PRO A 55 1.15 -12.29 -23.86
CA PRO A 55 1.04 -11.64 -25.17
C PRO A 55 1.75 -10.28 -25.23
N ARG A 56 2.02 -9.68 -24.07
CA ARG A 56 2.68 -8.38 -23.88
C ARG A 56 3.32 -8.35 -22.50
N GLU A 57 4.17 -7.36 -22.26
CA GLU A 57 4.71 -7.06 -20.94
C GLU A 57 4.31 -5.63 -20.56
N CYS A 58 3.58 -5.49 -19.46
CA CYS A 58 3.18 -4.19 -18.93
C CYS A 58 4.25 -3.69 -17.95
N PRO A 59 4.83 -2.50 -18.18
CA PRO A 59 5.82 -1.93 -17.26
C PRO A 59 5.21 -1.44 -15.94
N THR A 60 3.89 -1.24 -15.90
CA THR A 60 3.17 -0.71 -14.75
C THR A 60 2.85 -1.84 -13.77
N PRO A 61 3.29 -1.75 -12.50
CA PRO A 61 3.00 -2.79 -11.52
C PRO A 61 1.53 -2.75 -11.10
N LEU A 62 0.96 -3.93 -10.91
CA LEU A 62 -0.42 -4.12 -10.45
C LEU A 62 -0.43 -4.56 -9.00
N ILE A 63 -1.00 -3.75 -8.11
CA ILE A 63 -1.08 -4.03 -6.68
C ILE A 63 -2.48 -4.49 -6.34
N LEU A 64 -2.61 -5.70 -5.80
CA LEU A 64 -3.85 -6.24 -5.25
C LEU A 64 -3.83 -6.07 -3.73
N LEU A 65 -4.52 -5.02 -3.27
CA LEU A 65 -4.48 -4.56 -1.90
C LEU A 65 -5.59 -5.16 -1.05
N ARG A 66 -5.20 -5.69 0.11
CA ARG A 66 -6.11 -6.06 1.19
C ARG A 66 -5.71 -5.33 2.46
N ALA A 67 -6.69 -4.72 3.10
CA ALA A 67 -6.52 -3.98 4.34
C ALA A 67 -7.37 -4.61 5.44
N LYS A 68 -6.73 -5.01 6.54
CA LYS A 68 -7.38 -5.60 7.72
C LYS A 68 -7.42 -4.59 8.86
N GLY A 69 -8.48 -4.61 9.66
CA GLY A 69 -8.65 -3.73 10.82
C GLY A 69 -9.12 -2.30 10.51
N ILE A 70 -9.58 -2.03 9.28
CA ILE A 70 -10.21 -0.74 8.90
C ILE A 70 -11.71 -0.75 9.23
N ALA A 71 -12.43 -1.73 8.71
CA ALA A 71 -13.76 -2.09 9.19
C ALA A 71 -13.59 -3.11 10.31
N GLY A 72 -14.51 -3.16 11.29
CA GLY A 72 -14.59 -4.24 12.29
C GLY A 72 -14.90 -5.62 11.69
N ASP A 73 -14.51 -5.82 10.44
CA ASP A 73 -14.71 -6.98 9.63
C ASP A 73 -13.59 -7.98 9.94
N GLU A 74 -13.81 -8.78 10.99
CA GLU A 74 -13.02 -9.96 11.32
C GLU A 74 -13.39 -11.17 10.43
N THR A 75 -14.09 -10.99 9.31
CA THR A 75 -14.48 -12.13 8.47
C THR A 75 -13.30 -12.66 7.64
N THR A 76 -12.58 -13.59 8.27
CA THR A 76 -12.38 -14.97 7.82
C THR A 76 -12.61 -15.21 6.31
N ASP A 77 -11.51 -15.53 5.63
CA ASP A 77 -11.48 -16.30 4.37
C ASP A 77 -11.86 -15.66 3.03
N SER A 78 -11.67 -14.35 2.84
CA SER A 78 -11.48 -13.78 1.47
C SER A 78 -10.03 -13.94 0.98
N SER A 79 -9.43 -15.12 1.22
CA SER A 79 -8.01 -15.38 0.99
C SER A 79 -7.65 -15.61 -0.49
N SER A 80 -8.63 -16.02 -1.32
CA SER A 80 -8.35 -16.49 -2.69
C SER A 80 -8.43 -15.43 -3.78
N TRP A 81 -9.30 -14.42 -3.68
CA TRP A 81 -9.54 -13.52 -4.84
C TRP A 81 -8.27 -12.84 -5.34
N ALA A 82 -7.47 -12.28 -4.42
CA ALA A 82 -6.22 -11.60 -4.77
C ALA A 82 -5.21 -12.58 -5.39
N LYS A 83 -5.17 -13.82 -4.92
CA LYS A 83 -4.32 -14.86 -5.47
C LYS A 83 -4.74 -15.23 -6.90
N ASP A 84 -6.03 -15.46 -7.12
CA ASP A 84 -6.58 -15.89 -8.41
C ASP A 84 -6.48 -14.76 -9.45
N TRP A 85 -6.68 -13.51 -9.02
CA TRP A 85 -6.53 -12.35 -9.89
C TRP A 85 -5.06 -12.06 -10.18
N ALA A 86 -4.18 -12.13 -9.18
CA ALA A 86 -2.74 -11.92 -9.40
C ALA A 86 -2.14 -12.98 -10.35
N ALA A 87 -2.57 -14.24 -10.24
CA ALA A 87 -2.18 -15.29 -11.17
C ALA A 87 -2.63 -14.97 -12.61
N MET A 88 -3.91 -14.60 -12.79
CA MET A 88 -4.44 -14.23 -14.10
C MET A 88 -3.71 -13.01 -14.71
N PHE A 89 -3.47 -11.96 -13.93
CA PHE A 89 -2.78 -10.77 -14.44
C PHE A 89 -1.30 -11.05 -14.76
N ALA A 90 -0.63 -11.93 -14.03
CA ALA A 90 0.71 -12.39 -14.40
C ALA A 90 0.72 -13.11 -15.76
N GLU A 91 -0.27 -13.94 -16.05
CA GLU A 91 -0.45 -14.58 -17.36
C GLU A 91 -0.73 -13.57 -18.49
N ARG A 92 -1.29 -12.40 -18.14
CA ARG A 92 -1.53 -11.29 -19.07
C ARG A 92 -0.34 -10.34 -19.24
N GLY A 93 0.76 -10.57 -18.53
CA GLY A 93 1.99 -9.81 -18.68
C GLY A 93 2.19 -8.69 -17.68
N TYR A 94 1.42 -8.65 -16.59
CA TYR A 94 1.61 -7.69 -15.52
C TYR A 94 2.55 -8.25 -14.44
N THR A 95 3.36 -7.39 -13.85
CA THR A 95 3.94 -7.68 -12.53
C THR A 95 2.84 -7.50 -11.49
N ALA A 96 2.29 -8.60 -10.97
CA ALA A 96 1.18 -8.59 -10.02
C ALA A 96 1.68 -8.79 -8.59
N VAL A 97 1.30 -7.91 -7.67
CA VAL A 97 1.78 -7.89 -6.29
C VAL A 97 0.61 -7.99 -5.34
N GLU A 98 0.56 -9.06 -4.55
CA GLU A 98 -0.42 -9.23 -3.49
C GLU A 98 0.11 -8.56 -2.22
N VAL A 99 -0.62 -7.58 -1.70
CA VAL A 99 -0.24 -6.81 -0.50
C VAL A 99 -1.34 -6.87 0.54
N ASP A 100 -1.03 -7.40 1.72
CA ASP A 100 -1.90 -7.36 2.89
C ASP A 100 -1.32 -6.43 3.94
N ILE A 101 -2.11 -5.44 4.35
CA ILE A 101 -1.74 -4.50 5.41
C ILE A 101 -2.76 -4.64 6.53
N GLU A 102 -2.25 -4.84 7.73
CA GLU A 102 -3.04 -4.94 8.94
C GLU A 102 -2.85 -3.66 9.76
N SER A 103 -3.97 -3.10 10.23
CA SER A 103 -3.94 -2.01 11.21
C SER A 103 -3.23 -2.52 12.46
N GLY A 104 -2.34 -1.67 12.98
CA GLY A 104 -1.77 -1.82 14.30
C GLY A 104 -2.83 -1.84 15.42
N SER A 105 -2.38 -1.96 16.66
CA SER A 105 -3.26 -1.95 17.84
C SER A 105 -4.20 -0.74 17.84
N SER A 106 -5.36 -0.89 18.47
CA SER A 106 -6.45 0.10 18.54
C SER A 106 -6.12 1.40 19.28
N SER A 107 -4.86 1.63 19.67
CA SER A 107 -4.46 2.88 20.31
C SER A 107 -4.25 3.97 19.26
N GLY A 108 -4.95 5.09 19.40
CA GLY A 108 -4.85 6.24 18.48
C GLY A 108 -6.13 6.45 17.68
N THR A 109 -6.23 7.64 17.09
CA THR A 109 -7.39 8.04 16.27
C THR A 109 -7.50 7.19 15.01
N ALA A 110 -8.68 7.12 14.40
CA ALA A 110 -8.87 6.37 13.15
C ALA A 110 -8.00 6.93 12.00
N ALA A 111 -7.77 8.25 12.00
CA ALA A 111 -6.88 8.92 11.05
C ALA A 111 -5.40 8.53 11.24
N GLU A 112 -4.91 8.47 12.48
CA GLU A 112 -3.53 8.02 12.76
C GLU A 112 -3.30 6.58 12.33
N ARG A 113 -4.28 5.70 12.57
CA ARG A 113 -4.21 4.30 12.12
C ARG A 113 -4.17 4.21 10.60
N MET A 114 -5.04 4.95 9.90
CA MET A 114 -5.05 5.02 8.44
C MET A 114 -3.71 5.53 7.89
N ASN A 115 -3.15 6.60 8.48
CA ASN A 115 -1.86 7.15 8.07
C ASN A 115 -0.71 6.16 8.25
N GLY A 116 -0.73 5.39 9.34
CA GLY A 116 0.22 4.30 9.56
C GLY A 116 0.15 3.24 8.45
N MET A 117 -1.08 2.84 8.08
CA MET A 117 -1.29 1.87 6.99
C MET A 117 -0.88 2.42 5.61
N VAL A 118 -1.16 3.69 5.33
CA VAL A 118 -0.73 4.37 4.10
C VAL A 118 0.80 4.44 4.03
N SER A 119 1.46 4.79 5.13
CA SER A 119 2.93 4.83 5.21
C SER A 119 3.53 3.46 4.95
N GLU A 120 2.95 2.40 5.53
CA GLU A 120 3.39 1.02 5.29
C GLU A 120 3.18 0.61 3.83
N LEU A 121 2.02 0.93 3.24
CA LEU A 121 1.78 0.67 1.81
C LEU A 121 2.80 1.36 0.92
N ALA A 122 3.05 2.65 1.16
CA ALA A 122 4.03 3.43 0.42
C ALA A 122 5.45 2.86 0.57
N HIS A 123 5.80 2.36 1.75
CA HIS A 123 7.06 1.65 1.95
C HIS A 123 7.14 0.40 1.06
N GLN A 124 6.12 -0.46 1.08
CA GLN A 124 6.07 -1.68 0.28
C GLN A 124 6.09 -1.40 -1.24
N VAL A 125 5.37 -0.38 -1.71
CA VAL A 125 5.41 0.03 -3.13
C VAL A 125 6.81 0.47 -3.55
N ARG A 126 7.51 1.23 -2.70
CA ARG A 126 8.89 1.69 -2.98
C ARG A 126 9.88 0.52 -3.03
N LEU A 127 9.68 -0.52 -2.21
CA LEU A 127 10.53 -1.71 -2.21
C LEU A 127 10.43 -2.53 -3.51
N LEU A 128 9.37 -2.36 -4.31
CA LEU A 128 9.29 -2.98 -5.64
C LEU A 128 10.38 -2.49 -6.59
N ALA A 129 10.94 -1.29 -6.35
CA ALA A 129 11.96 -0.67 -7.20
C ALA A 129 11.55 -0.53 -8.69
N ILE A 130 10.24 -0.51 -8.97
CA ILE A 130 9.70 -0.30 -10.31
C ILE A 130 9.48 1.20 -10.52
N PRO A 131 10.01 1.81 -11.61
CA PRO A 131 9.99 3.26 -11.80
C PRO A 131 8.63 3.81 -12.25
N PHE A 132 7.63 2.95 -12.43
CA PHE A 132 6.29 3.31 -12.88
C PHE A 132 5.30 3.30 -11.71
N PRO A 133 4.42 4.31 -11.58
CA PRO A 133 3.44 4.34 -10.50
C PRO A 133 2.41 3.21 -10.66
N PRO A 134 1.99 2.55 -9.57
CA PRO A 134 1.18 1.33 -9.68
C PRO A 134 -0.25 1.59 -10.12
N VAL A 135 -0.91 0.54 -10.65
CA VAL A 135 -2.37 0.44 -10.64
C VAL A 135 -2.78 -0.34 -9.39
N ILE A 136 -3.66 0.22 -8.56
CA ILE A 136 -4.08 -0.40 -7.29
C ILE A 136 -5.50 -0.95 -7.44
N ILE A 137 -5.67 -2.25 -7.23
CA ILE A 137 -6.97 -2.93 -7.15
C ILE A 137 -7.25 -3.25 -5.69
N SER A 138 -8.42 -2.84 -5.19
CA SER A 138 -8.84 -3.10 -3.82
C SER A 138 -10.31 -3.47 -3.75
N HIS A 139 -10.66 -4.23 -2.71
CA HIS A 139 -12.01 -4.77 -2.52
C HIS A 139 -12.61 -4.33 -1.18
N SER A 140 -13.91 -4.01 -1.16
CA SER A 140 -14.67 -3.67 0.05
C SER A 140 -14.00 -2.55 0.86
N SER A 141 -13.82 -2.69 2.17
CA SER A 141 -13.17 -1.72 3.07
C SER A 141 -11.73 -1.36 2.68
N SER A 142 -11.04 -2.23 1.92
CA SER A 142 -9.66 -1.95 1.44
C SER A 142 -9.60 -0.81 0.41
N THR A 143 -10.75 -0.46 -0.17
CA THR A 143 -10.89 0.70 -1.06
C THR A 143 -10.58 2.01 -0.36
N LEU A 144 -10.86 2.12 0.94
CA LEU A 144 -10.55 3.31 1.74
C LEU A 144 -9.05 3.52 1.86
N LEU A 145 -8.28 2.45 2.10
CA LEU A 145 -6.83 2.55 2.16
C LEU A 145 -6.23 2.95 0.80
N SER A 146 -6.78 2.42 -0.29
CA SER A 146 -6.32 2.79 -1.63
C SER A 146 -6.61 4.26 -1.95
N GLN A 147 -7.78 4.76 -1.58
CA GLN A 147 -8.13 6.18 -1.72
C GLN A 147 -7.23 7.09 -0.87
N ALA A 148 -6.99 6.70 0.38
CA ALA A 148 -6.08 7.43 1.27
C ALA A 148 -4.65 7.43 0.72
N TYR A 149 -4.16 6.29 0.22
CA TYR A 149 -2.85 6.18 -0.39
C TYR A 149 -2.66 7.16 -1.55
N ILE A 150 -3.63 7.24 -2.46
CA ILE A 150 -3.54 8.11 -3.66
C ILE A 150 -3.61 9.60 -3.31
N SER A 151 -4.16 9.95 -2.17
CA SER A 151 -4.18 11.34 -1.72
C SER A 151 -2.76 11.89 -1.52
N ASP A 152 -1.81 11.03 -1.12
CA ASP A 152 -0.43 11.43 -0.81
C ASP A 152 0.63 10.78 -1.71
N ASN A 153 0.27 9.81 -2.54
CA ASN A 153 1.22 9.03 -3.35
C ASN A 153 0.76 8.88 -4.80
N PRO A 154 1.69 8.85 -5.77
CA PRO A 154 1.33 8.68 -7.18
C PRO A 154 0.81 7.27 -7.46
N ALA A 155 -0.24 7.19 -8.27
CA ALA A 155 -0.75 5.96 -8.87
C ALA A 155 -1.09 6.21 -10.34
N SER A 156 -0.87 5.21 -11.18
CA SER A 156 -1.31 5.26 -12.58
C SER A 156 -2.84 5.14 -12.63
N GLY A 157 -3.41 4.23 -11.84
CA GLY A 157 -4.84 4.01 -11.80
C GLY A 157 -5.30 3.39 -10.49
N ILE A 158 -6.61 3.46 -10.24
CA ILE A 158 -7.23 2.78 -9.10
C ILE A 158 -8.50 2.05 -9.52
N VAL A 159 -8.66 0.83 -9.01
CA VAL A 159 -9.86 0.02 -9.16
C VAL A 159 -10.44 -0.24 -7.78
N LEU A 160 -11.67 0.24 -7.59
CA LEU A 160 -12.45 0.13 -6.37
C LEU A 160 -13.54 -0.91 -6.58
N VAL A 161 -13.36 -2.11 -6.06
CA VAL A 161 -14.33 -3.19 -6.17
C VAL A 161 -15.21 -3.23 -4.94
N SER A 162 -16.51 -3.06 -5.14
CA SER A 162 -17.54 -2.97 -4.10
C SER A 162 -17.17 -1.99 -2.97
N PRO A 163 -16.86 -0.71 -3.27
CA PRO A 163 -16.50 0.24 -2.23
C PRO A 163 -17.69 0.49 -1.28
N PRO A 164 -17.40 0.86 -0.02
CA PRO A 164 -18.43 1.29 0.90
C PRO A 164 -19.12 2.56 0.40
N VAL A 165 -20.38 2.72 0.80
CA VAL A 165 -21.18 3.90 0.43
C VAL A 165 -20.62 5.18 1.03
N ASP A 166 -20.16 5.09 2.27
CA ASP A 166 -19.61 6.19 3.05
C ASP A 166 -18.63 5.67 4.11
N ASN A 167 -17.66 6.48 4.48
CA ASN A 167 -16.69 6.20 5.52
C ASN A 167 -17.36 6.04 6.89
N ALA A 168 -18.40 6.83 7.16
CA ALA A 168 -19.19 6.75 8.38
C ALA A 168 -19.91 5.39 8.52
N SER A 169 -20.23 4.71 7.41
CA SER A 169 -20.86 3.40 7.45
C SER A 169 -19.93 2.27 7.91
N ILE A 170 -18.62 2.52 7.94
CA ILE A 170 -17.61 1.55 8.36
C ILE A 170 -17.14 1.80 9.80
N ALA A 171 -17.18 3.05 10.26
CA ALA A 171 -16.78 3.38 11.62
C ALA A 171 -17.71 2.69 12.63
N SER A 172 -17.14 1.92 13.55
CA SER A 172 -17.87 1.26 14.64
C SER A 172 -18.32 2.22 15.74
N SER A 173 -18.05 3.52 15.58
CA SER A 173 -18.26 4.55 16.58
C SER A 173 -18.82 5.81 15.92
N THR A 174 -19.83 6.40 16.56
CA THR A 174 -20.42 7.68 16.19
C THR A 174 -19.54 8.87 16.60
N GLU A 175 -18.47 8.61 17.37
CA GLU A 175 -17.58 9.67 17.85
C GLU A 175 -16.72 10.22 16.71
N PRO A 176 -16.63 11.55 16.56
CA PRO A 176 -15.96 12.19 15.43
C PRO A 176 -14.46 11.84 15.32
N GLU A 177 -13.80 11.54 16.43
CA GLU A 177 -12.38 11.15 16.47
C GLU A 177 -12.11 9.75 15.90
N ASN A 178 -13.16 8.93 15.78
CA ASN A 178 -13.11 7.58 15.23
C ASN A 178 -13.64 7.49 13.79
N LEU A 179 -14.09 8.61 13.22
CA LEU A 179 -14.52 8.65 11.84
C LEU A 179 -13.30 8.60 10.91
N LEU A 180 -13.42 7.81 9.86
CA LEU A 180 -12.39 7.75 8.82
C LEU A 180 -12.49 9.01 7.95
N PRO A 181 -11.36 9.72 7.71
CA PRO A 181 -11.37 10.95 6.94
C PRO A 181 -11.85 10.68 5.51
N GLU A 182 -12.72 11.54 4.98
CA GLU A 182 -13.13 11.48 3.58
C GLU A 182 -11.92 11.76 2.67
N PHE A 183 -11.83 11.04 1.55
CA PHE A 183 -10.77 11.26 0.57
C PHE A 183 -10.87 12.68 0.01
N ASN A 184 -9.73 13.31 -0.30
CA ASN A 184 -9.65 14.71 -0.73
C ASN A 184 -9.08 14.89 -2.15
N PHE A 185 -8.74 13.81 -2.84
CA PHE A 185 -8.19 13.88 -4.20
C PHE A 185 -9.27 14.15 -5.25
N GLU A 186 -8.85 14.80 -6.34
CA GLU A 186 -9.63 14.92 -7.57
C GLU A 186 -9.17 13.86 -8.58
N PRO A 187 -10.09 13.10 -9.22
CA PRO A 187 -9.76 11.98 -10.11
C PRO A 187 -9.28 12.45 -11.49
N HIS A 188 -8.11 13.10 -11.54
CA HIS A 188 -7.41 13.50 -12.77
C HIS A 188 -6.60 12.35 -13.41
N PHE A 189 -6.85 11.13 -12.97
CA PHE A 189 -6.23 9.89 -13.41
C PHE A 189 -7.32 8.81 -13.56
N PRO A 190 -7.04 7.69 -14.25
CA PRO A 190 -8.01 6.61 -14.44
C PRO A 190 -8.48 5.98 -13.11
N VAL A 191 -9.79 6.05 -12.86
CA VAL A 191 -10.46 5.42 -11.72
C VAL A 191 -11.57 4.52 -12.25
N LEU A 192 -11.61 3.28 -11.79
CA LEU A 192 -12.73 2.37 -12.03
C LEU A 192 -13.42 2.06 -10.71
N VAL A 193 -14.73 2.23 -10.66
CA VAL A 193 -15.58 1.75 -9.59
C VAL A 193 -16.41 0.59 -10.12
N VAL A 194 -16.31 -0.56 -9.47
CA VAL A 194 -17.09 -1.76 -9.78
C VAL A 194 -18.02 -2.04 -8.60
N ALA A 195 -19.30 -2.26 -8.85
CA ALA A 195 -20.28 -2.51 -7.78
C ALA A 195 -21.31 -3.55 -8.19
N SER A 196 -21.85 -4.28 -7.19
CA SER A 196 -23.06 -5.09 -7.39
C SER A 196 -24.27 -4.19 -7.67
N SER A 197 -25.31 -4.71 -8.33
CA SER A 197 -26.53 -3.95 -8.64
C SER A 197 -27.13 -3.25 -7.42
N ASP A 198 -27.27 -3.96 -6.29
CA ASP A 198 -27.84 -3.40 -5.06
C ASP A 198 -26.97 -2.27 -4.46
N LEU A 199 -25.64 -2.41 -4.56
CA LEU A 199 -24.70 -1.40 -4.09
C LEU A 199 -24.64 -0.21 -5.05
N ALA A 200 -24.81 -0.45 -6.35
CA ALA A 200 -24.68 0.54 -7.39
C ALA A 200 -25.70 1.68 -7.26
N GLU A 201 -26.95 1.37 -6.94
CA GLU A 201 -27.99 2.38 -6.71
C GLU A 201 -27.65 3.29 -5.52
N ARG A 202 -27.13 2.70 -4.45
CA ARG A 202 -26.74 3.44 -3.25
C ARG A 202 -25.53 4.33 -3.52
N LEU A 203 -24.52 3.81 -4.22
CA LEU A 203 -23.31 4.55 -4.59
C LEU A 203 -23.63 5.74 -5.50
N ARG A 204 -24.53 5.59 -6.48
CA ARG A 204 -24.96 6.69 -7.36
C ARG A 204 -25.54 7.88 -6.59
N THR A 205 -26.17 7.61 -5.44
CA THR A 205 -26.82 8.65 -4.63
C THR A 205 -25.88 9.27 -3.59
N SER A 206 -25.04 8.45 -2.96
CA SER A 206 -24.27 8.83 -1.76
C SER A 206 -22.78 9.05 -1.99
N ASN A 207 -22.15 8.27 -2.89
CA ASN A 207 -20.70 8.28 -3.04
C ASN A 207 -20.23 9.39 -3.98
N ARG A 208 -19.35 10.27 -3.49
CA ARG A 208 -18.87 11.45 -4.24
C ARG A 208 -18.21 11.09 -5.58
N LEU A 209 -17.41 10.00 -5.67
CA LEU A 209 -16.78 9.60 -6.93
C LEU A 209 -17.82 9.20 -7.97
N VAL A 210 -18.82 8.42 -7.56
CA VAL A 210 -19.85 7.90 -8.47
C VAL A 210 -20.86 8.99 -8.83
N ARG A 211 -21.28 9.82 -7.87
CA ARG A 211 -22.28 10.87 -8.09
C ARG A 211 -21.73 12.02 -8.93
N ASP A 212 -20.55 12.53 -8.60
CA ASP A 212 -20.06 13.80 -9.14
C ASP A 212 -19.13 13.62 -10.35
N TYR A 213 -18.42 12.49 -10.42
CA TYR A 213 -17.38 12.26 -11.44
C TYR A 213 -17.73 11.18 -12.45
N ALA A 214 -18.40 10.08 -12.08
CA ALA A 214 -18.75 9.04 -13.05
C ALA A 214 -19.65 9.53 -14.21
N PRO A 215 -20.61 10.48 -14.03
CA PRO A 215 -21.40 11.02 -15.14
C PRO A 215 -20.56 11.80 -16.16
N ARG A 216 -19.38 12.30 -15.75
CA ARG A 216 -18.42 12.97 -16.65
C ARG A 216 -17.65 11.95 -17.52
N GLY A 217 -17.64 10.69 -17.09
CA GLY A 217 -16.98 9.58 -17.77
C GLY A 217 -15.46 9.71 -17.85
N ILE A 218 -14.88 9.00 -18.81
CA ILE A 218 -13.47 9.09 -19.17
C ILE A 218 -13.29 10.21 -20.21
N GLY A 219 -12.49 11.22 -19.87
CA GLY A 219 -12.09 12.30 -20.78
C GLY A 219 -11.04 11.89 -21.81
N ARG A 220 -10.64 12.84 -22.66
CA ARG A 220 -9.55 12.61 -23.62
C ARG A 220 -8.26 12.24 -22.88
N GLY A 221 -7.69 11.08 -23.22
CA GLY A 221 -6.47 10.56 -22.59
C GLY A 221 -6.69 9.55 -21.45
N GLY A 222 -7.87 8.91 -21.37
CA GLY A 222 -8.09 7.79 -20.45
C GLY A 222 -8.38 8.18 -18.99
N LYS A 223 -8.37 9.48 -18.68
CA LYS A 223 -8.51 10.02 -17.32
C LYS A 223 -9.97 10.20 -16.93
N GLY A 224 -10.30 10.01 -15.66
CA GLY A 224 -11.64 10.19 -15.11
C GLY A 224 -12.17 8.93 -14.44
N VAL A 225 -13.47 8.95 -14.11
CA VAL A 225 -14.12 7.88 -13.35
C VAL A 225 -15.01 7.06 -14.27
N SER A 226 -14.76 5.75 -14.34
CA SER A 226 -15.67 4.75 -14.91
C SER A 226 -16.44 4.07 -13.80
N PHE A 227 -17.71 3.74 -14.08
CA PHE A 227 -18.57 3.01 -13.18
C PHE A 227 -19.16 1.81 -13.89
N GLU A 228 -18.88 0.61 -13.39
CA GLU A 228 -19.32 -0.66 -13.97
C GLU A 228 -20.18 -1.42 -12.95
N GLU A 229 -21.38 -1.81 -13.38
CA GLU A 229 -22.29 -2.61 -12.58
C GLU A 229 -22.12 -4.10 -12.94
N VAL A 230 -21.88 -4.94 -11.94
CA VAL A 230 -21.61 -6.38 -12.12
C VAL A 230 -22.52 -7.21 -11.24
N GLN A 231 -22.77 -8.46 -11.61
CA GLN A 231 -23.56 -9.36 -10.77
C GLN A 231 -22.78 -9.85 -9.55
N ASP A 232 -21.52 -10.25 -9.75
CA ASP A 232 -20.62 -10.71 -8.69
C ASP A 232 -19.26 -9.99 -8.81
N PRO A 233 -18.87 -9.20 -7.80
CA PRO A 233 -17.63 -8.41 -7.81
C PRO A 233 -16.34 -9.25 -7.80
N THR A 234 -16.39 -10.50 -7.35
CA THR A 234 -15.19 -11.37 -7.26
C THR A 234 -15.10 -12.37 -8.41
N SER A 235 -16.12 -12.42 -9.26
CA SER A 235 -16.21 -13.35 -10.39
C SER A 235 -15.12 -13.18 -11.43
N GLU A 236 -14.91 -14.25 -12.21
CA GLU A 236 -14.06 -14.24 -13.40
C GLU A 236 -14.48 -13.16 -14.41
N ARG A 237 -15.79 -12.93 -14.56
CA ARG A 237 -16.29 -11.90 -15.47
C ARG A 237 -15.83 -10.50 -15.04
N THR A 238 -15.82 -10.23 -13.74
CA THR A 238 -15.40 -8.94 -13.20
C THR A 238 -13.92 -8.68 -13.43
N ARG A 239 -13.04 -9.67 -13.19
CA ARG A 239 -11.60 -9.50 -13.49
C ARG A 239 -11.34 -9.26 -14.99
N MET A 240 -12.10 -9.88 -15.89
CA MET A 240 -12.01 -9.63 -17.33
C MET A 240 -12.50 -8.22 -17.72
N THR A 241 -13.54 -7.71 -17.04
CA THR A 241 -13.99 -6.32 -17.21
C THR A 241 -12.90 -5.33 -16.79
N ILE A 242 -12.24 -5.60 -15.67
CA ILE A 242 -11.13 -4.79 -15.16
C ILE A 242 -9.94 -4.83 -16.12
N GLU A 243 -9.55 -6.01 -16.61
CA GLU A 243 -8.50 -6.15 -17.64
C GLU A 243 -8.79 -5.28 -18.87
N ARG A 244 -10.01 -5.39 -19.44
CA ARG A 244 -10.42 -4.58 -20.59
C ARG A 244 -10.43 -3.09 -20.30
N TRP A 245 -10.77 -2.69 -19.07
CA TRP A 245 -10.70 -1.29 -18.66
C TRP A 245 -9.25 -0.81 -18.62
N MET A 246 -8.33 -1.62 -18.09
CA MET A 246 -6.92 -1.31 -18.08
C MET A 246 -6.35 -1.17 -19.50
N ASP A 247 -6.70 -2.09 -20.42
CA ASP A 247 -6.31 -2.00 -21.83
C ASP A 247 -6.80 -0.68 -22.47
N ARG A 248 -8.04 -0.25 -22.19
CA ARG A 248 -8.57 1.04 -22.68
C ARG A 248 -7.83 2.25 -22.12
N CYS A 249 -7.26 2.11 -20.92
CA CYS A 249 -6.43 3.15 -20.30
C CYS A 249 -4.99 3.15 -20.80
N GLY A 250 -4.60 2.16 -21.63
CA GLY A 250 -3.26 2.02 -22.20
C GLY A 250 -2.27 1.32 -21.28
N TYR A 251 -2.75 0.58 -20.28
CA TYR A 251 -1.92 -0.33 -19.48
C TYR A 251 -1.72 -1.64 -20.18
#